data_AF-M1ALR0-F1
#
_entry.id   AF-M1ALR0-F1
#
_cell.length_a   1.000
_cell.length_b   1.000
_cell.length_c   1.000
_cell.angle_alpha   90.00
_cell.angle_beta   90.00
_cell.angle_gamma   90.00
#
_symmetry.space_group_name_H-M   'P 1'
#
loop_
_entity.id
_entity.type
_entity.pdbx_description
1 polymer ?
#
loop_
_entity_poly.entity_id
_entity_poly.type
_entity_poly.pdbx_seq_one_letter_code
_entity_poly.pdbx_strand_id
1 'polypeptide(L)'
;MPNGGILSALDKYHGEDTSKVILGTTSLLVAIHCLTSFQIYAMPVFDNWECKYTTKKKKPCPWWLRTGLRVFFGCLTFFISVALPFLPSLAGLIGGIALTVTLAYPCLMWIMIKKPNRYSPSWFINWSLGLLGLVLSVLLVFGAIWTIATQGMDVHFFKTQ
;
A
#
# COMPACT_ATOMS: atom_id res chain seq x y z
N MET A 1 -5.23 1.32 -17.46
CA MET A 1 -4.10 2.22 -17.10
C MET A 1 -2.83 1.67 -17.74
N PRO A 2 -1.96 2.50 -18.32
CA PRO A 2 -0.68 2.00 -18.82
C PRO A 2 0.15 1.39 -17.67
N ASN A 3 0.89 0.33 -17.98
CA ASN A 3 1.53 -0.56 -17.00
C ASN A 3 2.68 0.07 -16.20
N GLY A 4 3.03 1.33 -16.47
CA GLY A 4 4.12 2.07 -15.83
C GLY A 4 3.70 2.98 -14.67
N GLY A 5 2.46 2.89 -14.19
CA GLY A 5 1.95 3.71 -13.09
C GLY A 5 1.56 5.13 -13.47
N ILE A 6 1.25 5.95 -12.45
CA ILE A 6 0.66 7.30 -12.62
C ILE A 6 1.59 8.24 -13.40
N LEU A 7 2.91 8.19 -13.14
CA LEU A 7 3.87 9.04 -13.83
C LEU A 7 4.04 8.67 -15.31
N SER A 8 4.02 7.38 -15.65
CA SER A 8 4.05 6.92 -17.04
C SER A 8 2.77 7.26 -17.80
N ALA A 9 1.62 7.24 -17.11
CA ALA A 9 0.36 7.72 -17.69
C ALA A 9 0.39 9.23 -17.92
N LEU A 10 0.92 10.00 -16.97
CA LEU A 10 1.07 11.45 -17.09
C LEU A 10 1.95 11.81 -18.31
N ASP A 11 3.11 11.17 -18.44
CA ASP A 11 4.03 11.40 -19.55
C ASP A 11 3.41 11.00 -20.90
N LYS A 12 2.74 9.85 -20.97
CA LYS A 12 2.11 9.36 -22.21
C LYS A 12 0.94 10.23 -22.71
N TYR A 13 0.14 10.78 -21.80
CA TYR A 13 -1.06 11.55 -22.18
C TYR A 13 -0.87 13.06 -22.18
N HIS A 14 0.12 13.58 -21.43
CA HIS A 14 0.35 15.03 -21.28
C HIS A 14 1.77 15.46 -21.65
N GLY A 15 2.63 14.56 -22.14
CA GLY A 15 4.01 14.87 -22.51
C GLY A 15 4.16 15.86 -23.68
N GLU A 16 3.17 15.93 -24.58
CA GLU A 16 3.18 16.88 -25.71
C GLU A 16 2.47 18.21 -25.40
N ASP A 17 1.39 18.19 -24.61
CA ASP A 17 0.59 19.39 -24.31
C ASP A 17 1.07 20.19 -23.08
N THR A 18 1.95 19.62 -22.24
CA THR A 18 2.35 20.23 -20.96
C THR A 18 3.83 20.62 -20.95
N SER A 19 4.15 21.81 -20.41
CA SER A 19 5.54 22.27 -20.24
C SER A 19 6.39 21.25 -19.47
N LYS A 20 7.56 20.91 -20.02
CA LYS A 20 8.56 20.01 -19.41
C LYS A 20 8.91 20.38 -17.97
N VAL A 21 8.79 21.66 -17.61
CA VAL A 21 9.00 22.17 -16.26
C VAL A 21 7.97 21.62 -15.26
N ILE A 22 6.70 21.54 -15.66
CA ILE A 22 5.62 21.03 -14.81
C ILE A 22 5.81 19.52 -14.59
N LEU A 23 6.09 18.76 -15.67
CA LEU A 23 6.33 17.32 -15.57
C LEU A 23 7.54 16.99 -14.69
N GLY A 24 8.62 17.76 -14.82
CA GLY A 24 9.81 17.65 -13.96
C GLY A 24 9.52 17.98 -12.50
N THR A 25 8.77 19.06 -12.25
CA THR A 25 8.39 19.48 -10.89
C THR A 25 7.48 18.44 -10.22
N THR A 26 6.48 17.91 -10.93
CA THR A 26 5.61 16.84 -10.42
C THR A 26 6.41 15.57 -10.08
N SER A 27 7.33 15.17 -10.94
CA SER A 27 8.19 14.00 -10.69
C SER A 27 9.09 14.19 -9.46
N LEU A 28 9.67 15.38 -9.29
CA LEU A 28 10.45 15.72 -8.09
C LEU A 28 9.61 15.71 -6.81
N LEU A 29 8.40 16.28 -6.86
CA LEU A 29 7.48 16.24 -5.72
C LEU A 29 7.12 14.81 -5.33
N VAL A 30 6.82 13.96 -6.31
CA VAL A 30 6.53 12.54 -6.06
C VAL A 30 7.75 11.84 -5.46
N ALA A 31 8.95 12.09 -5.96
CA ALA A 31 10.17 11.51 -5.41
C ALA A 31 10.41 11.91 -3.94
N ILE A 32 10.29 13.21 -3.61
CA ILE A 32 10.42 13.73 -2.24
C ILE A 32 9.35 13.11 -1.32
N HIS A 33 8.12 13.02 -1.81
CA HIS A 33 7.02 12.38 -1.09
C HIS A 33 7.34 10.91 -0.80
N CYS A 34 7.79 10.14 -1.80
CA CYS A 34 8.17 8.74 -1.61
C CYS A 34 9.31 8.58 -0.59
N LEU A 35 10.35 9.43 -0.63
CA LEU A 35 11.46 9.40 0.31
C LEU A 35 11.04 9.68 1.76
N THR A 36 10.09 10.60 1.95
CA THR A 36 9.60 10.96 3.28
C THR A 36 8.63 9.91 3.81
N SER A 37 7.68 9.48 2.97
CA SER A 37 6.69 8.46 3.32
C SER A 37 7.33 7.12 3.66
N PHE A 38 8.39 6.70 2.95
CA PHE A 38 9.10 5.46 3.27
C PHE A 38 9.59 5.42 4.72
N GLN A 39 10.10 6.53 5.24
CA GLN A 39 10.58 6.60 6.63
C GLN A 39 9.43 6.45 7.64
N ILE A 40 8.28 7.08 7.37
CA ILE A 40 7.10 7.02 8.22
C ILE A 40 6.53 5.60 8.24
N TYR A 41 6.40 4.95 7.08
CA TYR A 41 5.87 3.58 6.99
C TYR A 41 6.82 2.52 7.53
N ALA A 42 8.13 2.77 7.51
CA ALA A 42 9.11 1.84 8.08
C ALA A 42 9.16 1.89 9.61
N MET A 43 8.79 3.02 10.24
CA MET A 43 8.87 3.20 11.69
C MET A 43 8.10 2.13 12.50
N PRO A 44 6.82 1.80 12.21
CA PRO A 44 6.10 0.76 12.93
C PRO A 44 6.74 -0.64 12.79
N VAL A 45 7.37 -0.91 11.64
CA VAL A 45 8.06 -2.18 11.40
C VAL A 45 9.30 -2.28 12.28
N PHE A 46 10.09 -1.20 12.34
CA PHE A 46 11.26 -1.12 13.22
C PHE A 46 10.87 -1.25 14.69
N ASP A 47 9.84 -0.50 15.12
CA ASP A 47 9.35 -0.56 16.51
C ASP A 47 8.88 -1.97 16.88
N ASN A 48 8.16 -2.66 15.99
CA ASN A 48 7.72 -4.03 16.25
C ASN A 48 8.89 -5.03 16.34
N TRP A 49 9.93 -4.86 15.52
CA TRP A 49 11.15 -5.68 15.58
C TRP A 49 11.96 -5.41 16.86
N GLU A 50 12.11 -4.14 17.24
CA GLU A 50 12.78 -3.73 18.48
C GLU A 50 12.01 -4.21 19.72
N CYS A 51 10.67 -4.11 19.73
CA CYS A 51 9.82 -4.66 20.80
C CYS A 51 9.97 -6.18 20.93
N LYS A 52 9.97 -6.90 19.82
CA LYS A 52 10.13 -8.36 19.81
C LYS A 52 11.53 -8.77 20.32
N TYR A 53 12.56 -8.03 19.92
CA TYR A 53 13.93 -8.24 20.41
C TYR A 53 14.03 -7.95 21.92
N THR A 54 13.51 -6.81 22.37
CA THR A 54 13.54 -6.39 23.78
C THR A 54 12.77 -7.37 24.66
N THR A 55 11.62 -7.86 24.20
CA THR A 55 10.82 -8.88 24.91
C THR A 55 11.58 -10.20 25.05
N LYS A 56 12.32 -10.62 24.02
CA LYS A 56 13.06 -11.89 24.02
C LYS A 56 14.40 -11.81 24.75
N LYS A 57 15.11 -10.68 24.65
CA LYS A 57 16.47 -10.52 25.19
C LYS A 57 16.53 -9.71 26.49
N LYS A 58 15.40 -9.13 26.95
CA LYS A 58 15.27 -8.29 28.16
C LYS A 58 16.35 -7.21 28.29
N LYS A 59 16.87 -6.73 27.16
CA LYS A 59 17.94 -5.71 27.08
C LYS A 59 17.53 -4.65 26.07
N PRO A 60 17.94 -3.39 26.28
CA PRO A 60 17.70 -2.33 25.30
C PRO A 60 18.38 -2.67 23.96
N CYS A 61 17.74 -2.28 22.86
CA CYS A 61 18.31 -2.48 21.52
C CYS A 61 19.59 -1.64 21.38
N PRO A 62 20.75 -2.26 21.09
CA PRO A 62 22.00 -1.51 20.90
C PRO A 62 21.95 -0.71 19.60
N TRP A 63 22.63 0.43 19.56
CA TRP A 63 22.63 1.35 18.42
C TRP A 63 23.09 0.68 17.10
N TRP A 64 24.05 -0.24 17.17
CA TRP A 64 24.49 -1.04 16.03
C TRP A 64 23.39 -1.94 15.45
N LEU A 65 22.55 -2.54 16.30
CA LEU A 65 21.44 -3.38 15.86
C LEU A 65 20.37 -2.53 15.15
N ARG A 66 20.10 -1.33 15.65
CA ARG A 66 19.17 -0.38 15.03
C ARG A 66 19.64 0.05 13.64
N THR A 67 20.91 0.40 13.50
CA THR A 67 21.52 0.73 12.20
C THR A 67 21.49 -0.49 11.25
N GLY A 68 21.81 -1.68 11.77
CA GLY A 68 21.75 -2.92 11.00
C GLY A 68 20.35 -3.23 10.47
N LEU A 69 19.31 -3.10 11.30
CA LEU A 69 17.91 -3.32 10.88
C LEU A 69 17.46 -2.33 9.81
N ARG A 70 17.88 -1.06 9.90
CA ARG A 70 17.53 -0.04 8.91
C ARG A 70 18.19 -0.32 7.56
N VAL A 71 19.47 -0.68 7.54
CA VAL A 71 20.19 -1.05 6.31
C VAL A 71 19.63 -2.34 5.71
N PHE A 72 19.36 -3.34 6.55
CA PHE A 72 18.76 -4.61 6.13
C PHE A 72 17.39 -4.41 5.49
N PHE A 73 16.51 -3.60 6.11
CA PHE A 73 15.19 -3.32 5.56
C PHE A 73 15.27 -2.61 4.21
N GLY A 74 16.14 -1.61 4.07
CA GLY A 74 16.38 -0.93 2.79
C GLY A 74 16.86 -1.91 1.70
N CYS A 75 17.85 -2.75 2.02
CA CYS A 75 18.37 -3.77 1.11
C CYS A 75 17.29 -4.79 0.72
N LEU A 76 16.49 -5.25 1.67
CA LEU A 76 15.37 -6.16 1.44
C LEU A 76 14.33 -5.53 0.52
N THR A 77 13.93 -4.28 0.76
CA THR A 77 12.97 -3.58 -0.11
C THR A 77 13.50 -3.38 -1.52
N PHE A 78 14.79 -3.08 -1.67
CA PHE A 78 15.43 -2.97 -2.98
C PHE A 78 15.45 -4.32 -3.70
N PHE A 79 15.85 -5.39 -3.01
CA PHE A 79 15.87 -6.74 -3.57
C PHE A 79 14.48 -7.18 -4.03
N ILE A 80 13.45 -6.94 -3.22
CA ILE A 80 12.06 -7.25 -3.57
C ILE A 80 11.60 -6.44 -4.80
N SER A 81 11.94 -5.15 -4.86
CA SER A 81 11.57 -4.30 -6.00
C SER A 81 12.23 -4.75 -7.31
N VAL A 82 13.44 -5.28 -7.26
CA VAL A 82 14.15 -5.80 -8.44
C VAL A 82 13.68 -7.20 -8.82
N ALA A 83 13.47 -8.07 -7.83
CA ALA A 83 13.11 -9.47 -8.04
C ALA A 83 11.64 -9.65 -8.47
N LEU A 84 10.73 -8.77 -8.03
CA LEU A 84 9.28 -8.92 -8.25
C LEU A 84 8.70 -7.69 -8.96
N PRO A 85 8.98 -7.50 -10.26
CA PRO A 85 8.46 -6.35 -11.02
C PRO A 85 6.92 -6.36 -11.17
N PHE A 86 6.26 -7.45 -10.78
CA PHE A 86 4.80 -7.61 -10.81
C PHE A 86 4.08 -7.09 -9.55
N LEU A 87 4.81 -6.66 -8.50
CA LEU A 87 4.19 -6.10 -7.28
C LEU A 87 3.21 -4.94 -7.52
N PRO A 88 3.45 -4.02 -8.47
CA PRO A 88 2.46 -2.99 -8.79
C PRO A 88 1.12 -3.56 -9.30
N SER A 89 1.13 -4.70 -9.99
CA SER A 89 -0.10 -5.37 -10.45
C SER A 89 -0.88 -5.98 -9.27
N LEU A 90 -0.18 -6.46 -8.24
CA LEU A 90 -0.78 -6.96 -7.00
C LEU A 90 -1.27 -5.85 -6.06
N ALA A 91 -0.88 -4.59 -6.29
CA ALA A 91 -1.26 -3.47 -5.42
C ALA A 91 -2.79 -3.31 -5.32
N GLY A 92 -3.53 -3.59 -6.41
CA GLY A 92 -4.99 -3.58 -6.39
C GLY A 92 -5.59 -4.67 -5.49
N LEU A 93 -4.99 -5.86 -5.48
CA LEU A 93 -5.42 -6.97 -4.64
C LEU A 93 -5.13 -6.70 -3.15
N ILE A 94 -3.91 -6.23 -2.85
CA ILE A 94 -3.52 -5.82 -1.50
C ILE A 94 -4.40 -4.67 -1.01
N GLY A 95 -4.67 -3.70 -1.88
CA GLY A 95 -5.56 -2.57 -1.62
C GLY A 95 -6.99 -3.03 -1.27
N GLY A 96 -7.54 -3.99 -2.03
CA GLY A 96 -8.86 -4.55 -1.75
C GLY A 96 -8.96 -5.19 -0.36
N ILE A 97 -7.97 -6.00 0.03
CA ILE A 97 -7.92 -6.60 1.37
C ILE A 97 -7.76 -5.52 2.45
N ALA A 98 -6.90 -4.53 2.22
CA ALA A 98 -6.69 -3.43 3.15
C ALA A 98 -7.97 -2.61 3.36
N LEU A 99 -8.77 -2.35 2.32
CA LEU A 99 -10.04 -1.64 2.44
C LEU A 99 -11.04 -2.36 3.36
N THR A 100 -11.09 -3.69 3.34
CA THR A 100 -11.94 -4.44 4.26
C THR A 100 -11.52 -4.20 5.71
N VAL A 101 -10.21 -4.17 5.97
CA VAL A 101 -9.66 -3.97 7.32
C VAL A 101 -9.79 -2.51 7.77
N THR A 102 -9.65 -1.53 6.87
CA THR A 102 -9.65 -0.11 7.25
C THR A 102 -11.04 0.51 7.26
N LEU A 103 -11.96 0.09 6.38
CA LEU A 103 -13.31 0.66 6.27
C LEU A 103 -14.36 -0.26 6.89
N ALA A 104 -14.43 -1.53 6.48
CA ALA A 104 -15.50 -2.41 6.90
C ALA A 104 -15.35 -2.84 8.37
N TYR A 105 -14.14 -3.22 8.79
CA TYR A 105 -13.87 -3.72 10.13
C TYR A 105 -14.26 -2.76 11.26
N PRO A 106 -13.82 -1.49 11.31
CA PRO A 106 -14.18 -0.58 12.40
C PRO A 106 -15.68 -0.26 12.43
N CYS A 107 -16.33 -0.12 11.28
CA CYS A 107 -17.77 0.11 11.18
C CYS A 107 -18.56 -1.07 11.76
N LEU A 108 -18.21 -2.30 11.40
CA LEU A 108 -18.84 -3.50 11.93
C LEU A 108 -18.55 -3.69 13.42
N MET A 109 -17.30 -3.49 13.84
CA MET A 109 -16.88 -3.58 15.24
C MET A 109 -17.65 -2.57 16.11
N TRP A 110 -17.84 -1.33 15.64
CA TRP A 110 -18.60 -0.31 16.36
C TRP A 110 -20.06 -0.72 16.57
N ILE A 111 -20.71 -1.27 15.53
CA ILE A 111 -22.10 -1.76 15.62
C ILE A 111 -22.20 -2.92 16.63
N MET A 112 -21.23 -3.83 16.66
CA MET A 112 -21.20 -4.95 17.61
C MET A 112 -21.00 -4.49 19.06
N ILE A 113 -20.13 -3.50 19.31
CA ILE A 113 -19.83 -3.00 20.65
C ILE A 113 -20.96 -2.14 21.19
N LYS A 114 -21.43 -1.17 20.41
CA LYS A 114 -22.40 -0.17 20.89
C LYS A 114 -23.84 -0.66 20.86
N LYS A 115 -24.15 -1.75 20.13
CA LYS A 115 -25.51 -2.26 19.90
C LYS A 115 -26.53 -1.12 19.74
N PRO A 116 -26.34 -0.24 18.74
CA PRO A 116 -27.22 0.92 18.60
C PRO A 116 -28.66 0.46 18.35
N ASN A 117 -29.63 1.27 18.75
CA ASN A 117 -31.03 0.96 18.51
C ASN A 117 -31.27 0.78 17.00
N ARG A 118 -31.97 -0.29 16.61
CA ARG A 118 -32.20 -0.59 15.20
C ARG A 118 -32.92 0.60 14.56
N TYR A 119 -32.48 1.01 13.36
CA TYR A 119 -32.97 2.18 12.62
C TYR A 119 -32.58 3.57 13.15
N SER A 120 -31.65 3.67 14.10
CA SER A 120 -31.02 4.96 14.42
C SER A 120 -30.20 5.48 13.22
N PRO A 121 -30.12 6.80 12.99
CA PRO A 121 -29.29 7.37 11.93
C PRO A 121 -27.83 6.90 11.98
N SER A 122 -27.26 6.79 13.19
CA SER A 122 -25.89 6.30 13.41
C SER A 122 -25.72 4.82 13.05
N TRP A 123 -26.77 4.00 13.19
CA TRP A 123 -26.75 2.60 12.77
C TRP A 123 -26.77 2.49 11.25
N PHE A 124 -27.64 3.27 10.57
CA PHE A 124 -27.73 3.26 9.12
C PHE A 124 -26.43 3.72 8.45
N ILE A 125 -25.80 4.79 8.97
CA ILE A 125 -24.52 5.31 8.45
C ILE A 125 -23.40 4.28 8.63
N ASN A 126 -23.22 3.71 9.82
CA ASN A 126 -22.14 2.73 10.04
C ASN A 126 -22.37 1.44 9.26
N TRP A 127 -23.64 1.00 9.12
CA TRP A 127 -23.97 -0.19 8.35
C TRP A 127 -23.75 0.02 6.85
N SER A 128 -24.16 1.18 6.31
CA SER A 128 -23.96 1.52 4.89
C SER A 128 -22.50 1.71 4.55
N LEU A 129 -21.70 2.38 5.40
CA LEU A 129 -20.24 2.48 5.22
C LEU A 129 -19.56 1.12 5.27
N GLY A 130 -19.97 0.24 6.19
CA GLY A 130 -19.43 -1.12 6.28
C GLY A 130 -19.73 -1.95 5.03
N LEU A 131 -20.97 -1.91 4.55
CA LEU A 131 -21.39 -2.59 3.32
C LEU A 131 -20.67 -2.02 2.10
N LEU A 132 -20.59 -0.70 1.99
CA LEU A 132 -19.90 -0.01 0.89
C LEU A 132 -18.41 -0.38 0.87
N GLY A 133 -17.73 -0.39 2.02
CA GLY A 133 -16.33 -0.83 2.13
C GLY A 133 -16.13 -2.28 1.67
N LEU A 134 -17.08 -3.17 1.98
CA LEU A 134 -17.05 -4.55 1.53
C LEU A 134 -17.27 -4.68 0.02
N VAL A 135 -18.26 -3.97 -0.53
CA VAL A 135 -18.53 -3.95 -1.98
C VAL A 135 -17.33 -3.40 -2.74
N LEU A 136 -16.75 -2.28 -2.29
CA LEU A 136 -15.55 -1.69 -2.91
C LEU A 136 -14.36 -2.66 -2.88
N SER A 137 -14.16 -3.38 -1.77
CA SER A 137 -13.11 -4.40 -1.68
C SER A 137 -13.30 -5.51 -2.73
N VAL A 138 -14.51 -6.05 -2.86
CA VAL A 138 -14.82 -7.09 -3.86
C VAL A 138 -14.59 -6.57 -5.28
N LEU A 139 -15.04 -5.34 -5.58
CA LEU A 139 -14.83 -4.71 -6.88
C LEU A 139 -13.34 -4.51 -7.20
N LEU A 140 -12.53 -4.09 -6.23
CA LEU A 140 -11.08 -3.93 -6.41
C LEU A 140 -10.38 -5.27 -6.63
N VAL A 141 -10.73 -6.30 -5.86
CA VAL A 141 -10.16 -7.64 -6.03
C VAL A 141 -10.54 -8.21 -7.39
N PHE A 142 -11.80 -8.07 -7.81
CA PHE A 142 -12.26 -8.50 -9.13
C PHE A 142 -11.53 -7.74 -10.25
N GLY A 143 -11.40 -6.42 -10.14
CA GLY A 143 -10.67 -5.60 -11.10
C GLY A 143 -9.18 -5.94 -11.19
N ALA A 144 -8.55 -6.27 -10.06
CA ALA A 144 -7.17 -6.74 -10.02
C ALA A 144 -7.03 -8.10 -10.72
N ILE A 145 -7.91 -9.06 -10.42
CA ILE A 145 -7.93 -10.38 -11.08
C ILE A 145 -8.17 -10.23 -12.58
N TRP A 146 -9.11 -9.39 -13.00
CA TRP A 146 -9.40 -9.13 -14.41
C TRP A 146 -8.20 -8.52 -15.14
N THR A 147 -7.50 -7.59 -14.50
CA THR A 147 -6.29 -6.96 -15.03
C THR A 147 -5.17 -8.00 -15.20
N ILE A 148 -4.96 -8.86 -14.20
CA ILE A 148 -3.99 -9.95 -14.26
C ILE A 148 -4.36 -10.95 -15.38
N ALA A 149 -5.63 -11.30 -15.51
CA ALA A 149 -6.12 -12.25 -16.51
C ALA A 149 -6.03 -11.72 -17.94
N THR A 150 -6.33 -10.44 -18.17
CA THR A 150 -6.33 -9.83 -19.51
C THR A 150 -4.94 -9.42 -19.98
N GLN A 151 -4.04 -9.05 -19.06
CA GLN A 151 -2.68 -8.66 -19.41
C GLN A 151 -1.74 -9.85 -19.57
N GLY A 152 -2.11 -11.02 -19.05
CA GLY A 152 -1.22 -12.18 -18.99
C GLY A 152 -0.10 -11.94 -17.98
N MET A 153 0.13 -12.90 -17.09
CA MET A 153 1.34 -12.87 -16.28
C MET A 153 2.52 -13.30 -17.15
N ASP A 154 3.16 -12.35 -17.84
CA ASP A 154 4.53 -12.54 -18.29
C ASP A 154 5.42 -12.57 -17.03
N VAL A 155 5.47 -13.74 -16.38
CA VAL A 155 6.32 -14.03 -15.22
C VAL A 155 7.79 -14.07 -15.64
N HIS A 156 8.32 -12.92 -16.06
CA HIS A 156 9.75 -12.70 -16.15
C HIS A 156 10.27 -12.44 -14.74
N PHE A 157 10.56 -13.52 -14.01
CA PHE A 157 11.25 -13.48 -12.72
C PHE A 157 12.65 -12.82 -12.83
N PHE A 158 13.20 -12.74 -14.04
CA PHE A 158 14.34 -11.91 -14.39
C PHE A 158 14.09 -11.30 -15.77
N LYS A 159 14.08 -9.97 -15.88
CA LYS A 159 14.32 -9.30 -17.15
C LYS A 159 15.82 -9.38 -17.42
N THR A 160 16.28 -10.41 -18.14
CA THR A 160 17.49 -10.25 -18.95
C THR A 160 17.12 -9.28 -20.08
N GLN A 161 17.93 -8.23 -20.20
CA GLN A 161 17.73 -7.04 -21.02
C GLN A 161 17.07 -7.28 -22.38
#